data_AF-A0A960JLQ8-F1
#
_entry.id   AF-A0A960JLQ8-F1
#
_cell.length_a   1.000
_cell.length_b   1.000
_cell.length_c   1.000
_cell.angle_alpha   90.00
_cell.angle_beta   90.00
_cell.angle_gamma   90.00
#
_symmetry.space_group_name_H-M   'P 1'
#
loop_
_entity.id
_entity.type
_entity.pdbx_description
1 polymer ?
#
loop_
_entity_poly.entity_id
_entity_poly.type
_entity_poly.pdbx_seq_one_letter_code
_entity_poly.pdbx_strand_id
1 'polypeptide(L)' 'LYPNVDFYSGLIYQAMGFPMDMFTVLFAIPRVAGWLSHYSELLEQDQRIIRPRQIYIGADERDYVPFSIR' A
#
# COMPACT_ATOMS: atom_id res chain seq x y z
N LEU A 1 -9.70 -7.04 20.46
CA LEU A 1 -9.05 -7.43 19.18
C LEU A 1 -9.81 -8.62 18.65
N TYR A 2 -10.42 -8.52 17.46
CA TYR A 2 -11.14 -9.61 16.83
C TYR A 2 -10.32 -10.16 15.65
N PRO A 3 -10.24 -11.48 15.46
CA PRO A 3 -9.54 -12.07 14.34
C PRO A 3 -10.26 -11.72 13.03
N ASN A 4 -9.50 -11.24 12.05
CA ASN A 4 -9.99 -10.94 10.71
C ASN A 4 -9.75 -12.14 9.76
N VAL A 5 -10.08 -11.96 8.47
CA VAL A 5 -9.86 -13.00 7.45
C VAL A 5 -8.41 -13.44 7.35
N ASP A 6 -7.45 -12.55 7.58
CA ASP A 6 -6.02 -12.82 7.47
C ASP A 6 -5.52 -13.77 8.56
N PHE A 7 -6.14 -13.71 9.75
CA PHE A 7 -5.84 -14.63 10.84
C PHE A 7 -6.18 -16.08 10.45
N TYR A 8 -7.36 -16.30 9.87
CA TYR A 8 -7.80 -17.63 9.46
C TYR A 8 -7.10 -18.10 8.18
N SER A 9 -6.91 -17.21 7.19
CA SER A 9 -6.20 -17.56 5.96
C SER A 9 -4.73 -17.89 6.21
N GLY A 10 -4.07 -17.21 7.15
CA GLY A 10 -2.72 -17.53 7.59
C GLY A 10 -2.60 -18.96 8.14
N LEU A 11 -3.52 -19.38 9.01
CA LEU A 11 -3.56 -20.75 9.53
C LEU A 11 -3.79 -21.79 8.42
N ILE A 12 -4.65 -21.48 7.45
CA ILE A 12 -4.90 -22.35 6.30
C ILE A 12 -3.64 -22.47 5.43
N TYR A 13 -2.97 -21.37 5.11
CA TYR A 13 -1.73 -21.40 4.31
C TYR A 13 -0.60 -22.15 5.01
N GLN A 14 -0.51 -22.02 6.34
CA GLN A 14 0.43 -22.79 7.16
C GLN A 14 0.10 -24.29 7.11
N ALA A 15 -1.17 -24.66 7.23
CA ALA A 15 -1.62 -26.05 7.12
C ALA A 15 -1.39 -26.64 5.71
N MET A 16 -1.42 -25.79 4.67
CA MET A 16 -1.09 -26.16 3.28
C MET A 16 0.41 -26.26 3.01
N GLY A 17 1.27 -25.89 3.98
CA GLY A 17 2.73 -26.01 3.87
C GLY A 17 3.43 -24.86 3.14
N PHE A 18 2.75 -23.73 2.93
CA PHE A 18 3.40 -22.55 2.36
C PHE A 18 4.32 -21.86 3.40
N PRO A 19 5.51 -21.38 3.00
CA PRO A 19 6.33 -20.56 3.87
C PRO A 19 5.60 -19.22 4.15
N MET A 20 5.76 -18.68 5.37
CA MET A 20 5.06 -17.46 5.80
C MET A 20 5.34 -16.26 4.88
N ASP A 21 6.55 -16.19 4.30
CA ASP A 21 6.95 -15.15 3.36
C ASP A 21 6.10 -15.12 2.07
N MET A 22 5.37 -16.20 1.77
CA MET A 22 4.47 -16.29 0.61
C MET A 22 3.03 -15.87 0.90
N PHE A 23 2.65 -15.60 2.15
CA PHE A 23 1.25 -15.33 2.50
C PHE A 23 0.72 -14.08 1.79
N THR A 24 1.51 -13.01 1.73
CA THR A 24 1.14 -11.79 1.00
C THR A 24 1.05 -12.02 -0.51
N VAL A 25 1.90 -12.90 -1.07
CA VAL A 25 1.85 -13.25 -2.50
C VAL A 25 0.55 -13.98 -2.81
N LEU A 26 0.17 -14.96 -1.99
CA LEU A 26 -1.08 -15.72 -2.13
C LEU A 26 -2.31 -14.82 -1.97
N PHE A 27 -2.23 -13.77 -1.16
CA PHE A 27 -3.27 -12.74 -1.05
C PHE A 27 -3.33 -11.82 -2.28
N ALA A 28 -2.18 -11.44 -2.84
CA ALA A 28 -2.11 -10.52 -3.97
C ALA A 28 -2.67 -11.11 -5.26
N ILE A 29 -2.44 -12.40 -5.54
CA ILE A 29 -2.90 -13.08 -6.78
C ILE A 29 -4.40 -12.86 -7.05
N PRO A 30 -5.33 -13.24 -6.15
CA PRO A 30 -6.76 -12.99 -6.39
C PRO A 30 -7.11 -11.50 -6.36
N ARG A 31 -6.34 -10.67 -5.65
CA ARG A 31 -6.59 -9.21 -5.57
C ARG A 31 -6.35 -8.49 -6.89
N VAL A 32 -5.46 -9.02 -7.75
CA VAL A 32 -5.18 -8.46 -9.08
C VAL A 32 -6.45 -8.29 -9.91
N ALA A 33 -7.40 -9.24 -9.85
CA ALA A 33 -8.67 -9.10 -10.57
C ALA A 33 -9.46 -7.87 -10.13
N GLY A 34 -9.50 -7.59 -8.82
CA GLY A 34 -10.13 -6.39 -8.28
C GLY A 34 -9.40 -5.11 -8.65
N TRP A 35 -8.05 -5.12 -8.62
CA TRP A 35 -7.25 -3.96 -9.05
C TRP A 35 -7.46 -3.62 -10.53
N LEU A 36 -7.49 -4.64 -11.39
CA LEU A 36 -7.76 -4.46 -12.82
C LEU A 36 -9.16 -3.92 -13.06
N SER A 37 -10.17 -4.44 -12.34
CA SER A 37 -11.54 -3.92 -12.42
C SER A 37 -11.62 -2.43 -12.07
N HIS A 38 -11.03 -2.02 -10.93
CA HIS A 38 -10.98 -0.61 -10.55
C HIS A 38 -10.20 0.25 -11.53
N TYR A 39 -9.14 -0.28 -12.13
CA TYR A 39 -8.37 0.45 -13.14
C TYR A 39 -9.18 0.65 -14.43
N SER A 40 -9.89 -0.38 -14.88
CA SER A 40 -10.80 -0.28 -16.03
C SER A 40 -11.93 0.71 -15.77
N GLU A 41 -12.57 0.64 -14.60
CA GLU A 41 -13.61 1.59 -14.18
C GLU A 41 -13.10 3.03 -14.20
N LEU A 42 -11.87 3.24 -13.70
CA LEU A 42 -11.24 4.55 -13.74
C LEU A 42 -11.06 5.01 -15.19
N LEU A 43 -10.61 4.16 -16.12
CA LEU A 43 -10.38 4.51 -17.53
C LEU A 43 -11.65 4.80 -18.32
N GLU A 44 -12.77 4.16 -17.98
CA GLU A 44 -14.08 4.40 -18.62
C GLU A 44 -14.71 5.73 -18.19
N GLN A 45 -14.29 6.27 -17.04
CA GLN A 45 -14.70 7.58 -16.56
C GLN A 45 -13.83 8.69 -17.17
N ASP A 46 -14.33 9.93 -17.21
CA ASP A 46 -13.54 11.12 -17.55
C ASP A 46 -12.45 11.33 -16.49
N GLN A 47 -11.30 10.67 -16.67
CA GLN A 47 -10.25 10.57 -15.66
C GLN A 47 -9.68 11.95 -15.30
N ARG A 48 -9.84 12.31 -14.02
CA ARG A 48 -9.09 13.42 -13.42
C ARG A 48 -7.80 12.90 -12.81
N ILE A 49 -6.69 13.53 -13.15
CA ILE A 49 -5.38 13.25 -12.53
C ILE A 49 -5.46 13.54 -11.02
N ILE A 50 -5.06 12.57 -10.19
CA ILE A 50 -5.05 12.71 -8.74
C ILE A 50 -3.93 13.68 -8.32
N ARG A 51 -4.29 14.83 -7.76
CA ARG A 51 -3.36 15.89 -7.31
C ARG A 51 -3.66 16.33 -5.87
N PRO A 52 -3.26 15.54 -4.86
CA PRO A 52 -3.47 15.91 -3.47
C PRO A 52 -2.63 17.15 -3.10
N ARG A 53 -3.13 17.94 -2.15
CA ARG A 53 -2.40 19.09 -1.60
C ARG A 53 -1.80 18.70 -0.25
N GLN A 54 -0.67 19.31 0.07
CA GLN A 54 -0.06 19.23 1.40
C GLN A 54 -0.15 20.58 2.10
N ILE A 55 -0.24 20.55 3.43
CA ILE A 55 -0.08 21.73 4.29
C ILE A 55 1.33 21.63 4.88
N TYR A 56 2.20 22.55 4.50
CA TYR A 56 3.55 22.61 5.05
C TYR A 56 3.52 23.28 6.43
N ILE A 57 4.04 22.59 7.44
CA ILE A 57 4.19 23.07 8.83
C ILE A 57 5.66 23.03 9.29
N GLY A 58 6.59 22.90 8.35
CA GLY A 58 8.02 22.89 8.64
C GLY A 58 8.56 24.29 8.89
N ALA A 59 9.87 24.38 9.09
CA ALA A 59 10.56 25.66 9.20
C ALA A 59 10.46 26.45 7.89
N ASP A 60 10.40 27.77 8.00
CA ASP A 60 10.54 28.66 6.84
C ASP A 60 11.93 28.52 6.20
N GLU A 61 12.17 29.32 5.15
CA GLU A 61 13.46 29.37 4.47
C GLU A 61 14.60 29.61 5.46
N ARG A 62 15.67 28.82 5.33
CA ARG A 62 16.84 28.85 6.22
C ARG A 62 18.11 28.53 5.45
N ASP A 63 19.19 29.20 5.83
CA ASP A 63 20.50 28.93 5.26
C ASP A 63 20.97 27.51 5.59
N TYR A 64 21.58 26.87 4.60
CA TYR A 64 22.18 25.57 4.78
C TYR A 64 23.49 25.71 5.59
N VAL A 65 23.54 25.04 6.74
CA VAL A 65 24.79 24.89 7.51
C VAL A 65 25.48 23.60 7.08
N PRO A 66 26.72 23.66 6.53
CA PRO A 66 27.49 22.46 6.20
C PRO A 66 27.61 21.53 7.40
N PHE A 67 27.52 20.22 7.14
CA PHE A 67 27.55 19.21 8.20
C PHE A 67 28.79 19.30 9.10
N SER A 68 29.93 19.76 8.58
CA SER A 68 31.16 19.95 9.34
C SER A 68 31.08 21.04 10.42
N ILE A 69 30.08 21.90 10.39
CA ILE A 69 29.90 23.06 11.30
C ILE A 69 28.63 22.87 12.17
N ARG A 70 27.95 21.73 12.05
CA ARG A 70 26.78 21.37 12.84
C ARG A 70 27.17 20.55 14.06
#